data_AF-A0A2A5ABZ3-F1
#
_entry.id   AF-A0A2A5ABZ3-F1
#
_cell.length_a   1.000
_cell.length_b   1.000
_cell.length_c   1.000
_cell.angle_alpha   90.00
_cell.angle_beta   90.00
_cell.angle_gamma   90.00
#
_symmetry.space_group_name_H-M   'P 1'
#
loop_
_entity.id
_entity.type
_entity.pdbx_description
1 polymer ?
#
loop_
_entity_poly.entity_id
_entity_poly.type
_entity_poly.pdbx_seq_one_letter_code
_entity_poly.pdbx_strand_id
1 'polypeptide(L)' 'MKKLKIPYGVGNYKTLVEEDYYFVDKTSFIEKLENLDEKTLVFLRPRRFGKSLFLSMLNYYYGNI' A
#
# COMPACT_ATOMS: atom_id res chain seq x y z
N MET A 1 -24.31 -6.14 -5.62
CA MET A 1 -22.93 -5.82 -5.22
C MET A 1 -22.66 -4.36 -5.50
N LYS A 2 -22.22 -3.59 -4.49
CA LYS A 2 -21.85 -2.17 -4.65
C LYS A 2 -20.64 -2.12 -5.60
N LYS A 3 -20.72 -1.37 -6.70
CA LYS A 3 -19.57 -1.20 -7.61
C LYS A 3 -18.55 -0.33 -6.88
N LEU A 4 -17.44 -0.92 -6.44
CA LEU A 4 -16.28 -0.19 -5.95
C LEU A 4 -15.74 0.70 -7.08
N LYS A 5 -15.17 1.86 -6.75
CA LYS A 5 -14.58 2.76 -7.73
C LYS A 5 -13.14 2.35 -8.01
N ILE A 6 -12.67 2.52 -9.25
CA ILE A 6 -11.25 2.33 -9.56
C ILE A 6 -10.51 3.57 -9.04
N PRO A 7 -9.53 3.41 -8.13
CA PRO A 7 -8.77 4.55 -7.62
C PRO A 7 -7.84 5.07 -8.72
N TYR A 8 -8.09 6.29 -9.19
CA TYR A 8 -7.22 6.97 -10.14
C TYR A 8 -6.46 8.08 -9.42
N GLY A 9 -5.16 7.89 -9.20
CA GLY A 9 -4.31 8.87 -8.51
C GLY A 9 -4.43 8.87 -6.98
N VAL A 10 -5.21 7.97 -6.38
CA VAL A 10 -5.30 7.83 -4.91
C VAL A 10 -4.09 7.05 -4.41
N GLY A 11 -3.20 7.74 -3.68
CA GLY A 11 -1.98 7.16 -3.10
C GLY A 11 -2.05 6.91 -1.59
N ASN A 12 -3.18 7.20 -0.96
CA ASN A 12 -3.37 7.05 0.48
C ASN A 12 -4.26 5.83 0.78
N TYR A 13 -3.77 4.93 1.63
CA TYR A 13 -4.49 3.71 2.01
C TYR A 13 -5.79 4.00 2.79
N LYS A 14 -5.79 5.00 3.68
CA LYS A 14 -6.99 5.38 4.44
C LYS A 14 -8.14 5.82 3.53
N THR A 15 -7.85 6.70 2.57
CA THR A 15 -8.84 7.15 1.58
C THR A 15 -9.39 5.98 0.75
N LEU A 16 -8.54 5.01 0.41
CA LEU A 16 -8.95 3.79 -0.30
C LEU A 16 -10.00 2.98 0.47
N VAL A 17 -9.81 2.85 1.78
CA VAL A 17 -10.71 2.11 2.66
C VAL A 17 -11.99 2.90 2.96
N GLU A 18 -11.88 4.20 3.25
CA GLU A 18 -13.03 5.05 3.62
C GLU A 18 -13.98 5.34 2.45
N GLU A 19 -13.46 5.45 1.23
CA GLU A 19 -14.24 5.80 0.04
C GLU A 19 -14.66 4.59 -0.83
N ASP A 20 -14.51 3.35 -0.32
CA ASP A 20 -14.89 2.12 -1.02
C ASP A 20 -14.25 2.01 -2.44
N TYR A 21 -12.93 2.17 -2.51
CA TYR A 21 -12.19 1.95 -3.75
C TYR A 21 -11.72 0.49 -3.91
N TYR A 22 -11.49 0.07 -5.15
CA TYR A 22 -10.79 -1.18 -5.43
C TYR A 22 -9.35 -1.11 -4.91
N PHE A 23 -9.03 -1.98 -3.97
CA PHE A 23 -7.70 -2.16 -3.43
C PHE A 23 -7.22 -3.59 -3.69
N VAL A 24 -5.97 -3.73 -4.13
CA VAL A 24 -5.31 -5.02 -4.22
C VAL A 24 -4.58 -5.22 -2.91
N ASP A 25 -4.99 -6.24 -2.15
CA ASP A 25 -4.34 -6.56 -0.89
C ASP A 25 -2.87 -6.92 -1.10
N LYS A 26 -1.98 -6.21 -0.40
CA LYS A 26 -0.54 -6.39 -0.41
C LYS A 26 0.02 -6.76 0.96
N THR A 27 -0.84 -7.16 1.90
CA THR A 27 -0.45 -7.54 3.27
C THR A 27 0.59 -8.67 3.27
N SER A 28 0.50 -9.62 2.34
CA SER A 28 1.50 -10.69 2.17
C SER A 28 2.91 -10.19 1.84
N PHE A 29 3.07 -8.96 1.35
CA PHE A 29 4.38 -8.36 1.12
C PHE A 29 4.99 -7.77 2.39
N ILE A 30 4.18 -7.49 3.42
CA ILE A 30 4.67 -7.03 4.72
C ILE A 30 5.46 -8.15 5.38
N GLU A 31 4.91 -9.36 5.44
CA GLU A 31 5.61 -10.54 5.97
C GLU A 31 6.95 -10.78 5.24
N LYS A 32 6.94 -10.68 3.91
CA LYS A 32 8.18 -10.80 3.12
C LYS A 32 9.19 -9.69 3.46
N LEU A 33 8.71 -8.49 3.74
CA LEU A 33 9.53 -7.34 4.09
C LEU A 33 10.14 -7.48 5.49
N GLU A 34 9.38 -8.00 6.45
CA GLU A 34 9.84 -8.27 7.82
C GLU A 34 10.86 -9.42 7.88
N ASN A 35 10.75 -10.39 6.97
CA ASN A 35 11.72 -11.48 6.84
C ASN A 35 13.00 -11.07 6.08
N LEU A 36 13.08 -9.86 5.52
CA LEU A 36 14.32 -9.35 4.94
C LEU A 36 15.21 -8.81 6.05
N ASP A 37 16.42 -9.37 6.21
CA ASP A 37 17.41 -8.93 7.19
C ASP A 37 18.18 -7.66 6.74
N GLU A 38 17.56 -6.85 5.88
CA GLU A 38 18.18 -5.70 5.23
C GLU A 38 17.84 -4.39 5.96
N LYS A 39 18.86 -3.59 6.28
CA LYS A 39 18.67 -2.31 6.98
C LYS A 39 17.98 -1.23 6.14
N THR A 40 18.07 -1.33 4.81
CA THR A 40 17.56 -0.31 3.89
C THR A 40 16.86 -0.96 2.71
N LEU A 41 15.60 -0.59 2.49
CA LEU A 41 14.80 -1.07 1.36
C LEU A 41 14.82 -0.04 0.22
N VAL A 42 15.33 -0.45 -0.94
CA VAL A 42 15.32 0.37 -2.15
C VAL A 42 14.27 -0.14 -3.10
N PHE A 43 13.23 0.66 -3.31
CA PHE A 43 12.29 0.41 -4.38
C PHE A 43 12.89 0.87 -5.72
N LEU A 44 13.11 -0.07 -6.65
CA LEU A 44 13.53 0.22 -8.03
C LEU A 44 12.57 1.21 -8.73
N ARG A 45 12.87 1.70 -9.93
CA ARG A 45 12.07 2.74 -10.63
C ARG A 45 11.03 2.23 -11.67
N PRO A 46 10.07 1.33 -11.38
CA PRO A 46 8.84 1.25 -12.16
C PRO A 46 7.85 2.33 -11.73
N ARG A 47 7.46 3.17 -12.70
CA ARG A 47 6.47 4.25 -12.55
C ARG A 47 5.07 3.65 -12.32
N ARG A 48 4.27 4.27 -11.44
CA ARG A 48 2.89 3.83 -11.10
C ARG A 48 2.77 2.40 -10.53
N PHE A 49 3.85 1.82 -10.01
CA PHE A 49 3.81 0.49 -9.37
C PHE A 49 3.09 0.47 -8.00
N GLY A 50 2.68 1.64 -7.49
CA GLY A 50 1.99 1.74 -6.21
C GLY A 50 2.91 1.64 -4.99
N LYS A 51 4.16 2.09 -5.12
CA LYS A 51 5.13 2.18 -4.00
C LYS A 51 4.64 3.13 -2.92
N SER A 52 4.14 4.30 -3.32
CA SER A 52 3.58 5.30 -2.39
C SER A 52 2.40 4.74 -1.60
N LEU A 53 1.51 3.99 -2.28
CA LEU A 53 0.38 3.34 -1.62
C LEU A 53 0.83 2.27 -0.61
N PHE A 54 1.84 1.48 -0.98
CA PHE A 54 2.42 0.48 -0.09
C PHE A 54 3.05 1.11 1.16
N LEU A 55 3.80 2.22 1.01
CA LEU A 55 4.34 2.98 2.14
C LEU A 55 3.24 3.56 3.03
N SER A 56 2.16 4.07 2.44
CA SER A 56 0.99 4.53 3.19
C SER A 56 0.38 3.39 4.01
N MET A 57 0.20 2.21 3.39
CA MET A 57 -0.29 1.02 4.09
C MET A 57 0.63 0.61 5.25
N LEU A 58 1.95 0.60 5.05
CA LEU A 58 2.93 0.29 6.12
C LEU A 58 2.85 1.28 7.28
N ASN A 59 2.66 2.57 6.99
CA ASN A 59 2.51 3.60 8.02
C ASN A 59 1.29 3.31 8.92
N TYR A 60 0.15 2.96 8.31
CA TYR A 60 -1.05 2.55 9.04
C TYR A 60 -0.89 1.20 9.76
N TYR A 61 -0.18 0.24 9.16
CA TYR A 61 0.04 -1.08 9.74
C TYR A 61 0.91 -1.04 11.02
N TYR A 62 2.04 -0.33 10.98
CA TYR A 62 2.94 -0.20 12.12
C TYR A 62 2.47 0.81 13.18
N GLY A 63 1.32 1.45 12.98
CA GLY A 63 0.72 2.35 13.96
C GLY A 63 1.49 3.65 14.18
N ASN A 64 2.21 4.16 13.17
CA ASN A 64 2.86 5.48 13.24
C ASN A 64 1.84 6.62 13.02
N ILE A 65 0.80 6.66 13.85
CA ILE A 65 -0.22 7.72 13.92
C ILE A 65 -0.17 8.34 15.32
#